data_AF-A0A6I3ZIX2-F1
#
_entry.id   AF-A0A6I3ZIX2-F1
#
_cell.length_a   1.000
_cell.length_b   1.000
_cell.length_c   1.000
_cell.angle_alpha   90.00
_cell.angle_beta   90.00
_cell.angle_gamma   90.00
#
_symmetry.space_group_name_H-M   'P 1'
#
loop_
_entity.id
_entity.type
_entity.pdbx_description
1 polymer ?
#
loop_
_entity_poly.entity_id
_entity_poly.type
_entity_poly.pdbx_seq_one_letter_code
_entity_poly.pdbx_strand_id
1 'polypeptide(L)'
;MFESWENIDGYPTLYPCDRPVVVDTSWLPHSGIRRDKLAMWIKSGGLHLDYEMPGRQLAWVRRADGSWIAVVELTARSGNHQSSLTATLWLPPGAIRT
;
A
#
# COMPACT_ATOMS: atom_id res chain seq x y z
N MET A 1 5.30 5.11 -14.09
CA MET A 1 5.78 5.34 -12.72
C MET A 1 7.31 5.36 -12.59
N PHE A 2 8.06 4.46 -13.22
CA PHE A 2 9.51 4.33 -13.03
C PHE A 2 10.34 4.69 -14.28
N GLU A 3 9.76 5.45 -15.21
CA GLU A 3 10.33 5.71 -16.54
C GLU A 3 11.66 6.46 -16.49
N SER A 4 11.86 7.28 -15.46
CA SER A 4 13.08 8.06 -15.27
C SER A 4 14.05 7.44 -14.26
N TRP A 5 13.80 6.22 -13.77
CA TRP A 5 14.68 5.58 -12.81
C TRP A 5 15.81 4.83 -13.53
N GLU A 6 17.04 5.18 -13.17
CA GLU A 6 18.23 4.52 -13.72
C GLU A 6 18.91 3.70 -12.63
N ASN A 7 19.12 2.42 -12.92
CA ASN A 7 19.99 1.58 -12.10
C ASN A 7 21.45 1.94 -12.37
N ILE A 8 22.26 1.98 -11.31
CA ILE A 8 23.71 2.05 -11.45
C ILE A 8 24.20 0.68 -11.93
N ASP A 9 25.14 0.66 -12.86
CA ASP A 9 25.69 -0.58 -13.41
C ASP A 9 26.18 -1.52 -12.29
N GLY A 10 25.70 -2.77 -12.30
CA GLY A 10 25.97 -3.77 -11.27
C GLY A 10 25.26 -3.59 -9.92
N TYR A 11 24.53 -2.50 -9.70
CA TYR A 11 23.86 -2.19 -8.43
C TYR A 11 22.37 -1.85 -8.63
N PRO A 12 21.50 -2.86 -8.82
CA PRO A 12 20.08 -2.60 -9.02
C PRO A 12 19.46 -1.96 -7.76
N THR A 13 18.87 -0.79 -7.95
CA THR A 13 18.11 -0.05 -6.96
C THR A 13 16.61 -0.03 -7.29
N LEU A 14 16.23 -0.49 -8.47
CA LEU A 14 14.86 -0.80 -8.86
C LEU A 14 14.82 -2.21 -9.46
N TYR A 15 13.90 -3.03 -8.94
CA TYR A 15 13.55 -4.33 -9.48
C TYR A 15 12.05 -4.36 -9.78
N PRO A 16 11.64 -4.20 -11.05
CA PRO A 16 10.24 -4.32 -11.43
C PRO A 16 9.73 -5.74 -11.19
N CYS A 17 8.52 -5.87 -10.65
CA CYS A 17 7.87 -7.15 -10.47
C CYS A 17 6.36 -6.97 -10.58
N ASP A 18 5.66 -7.93 -11.16
CA ASP A 18 4.22 -7.85 -11.35
C ASP A 18 3.58 -9.11 -10.78
N ARG A 19 3.03 -9.00 -9.57
CA ARG A 19 2.45 -10.15 -8.88
C ARG A 19 1.36 -9.76 -7.87
N PRO A 20 0.37 -10.64 -7.64
CA PRO A 20 -0.58 -10.45 -6.55
C PRO A 20 0.14 -10.55 -5.19
N VAL A 21 -0.31 -9.73 -4.25
CA VAL A 21 0.12 -9.77 -2.85
C VAL A 21 -1.07 -9.51 -1.93
N VAL A 22 -0.96 -9.92 -0.69
CA VAL A 22 -1.83 -9.46 0.40
C VAL A 22 -1.06 -8.43 1.21
N VAL A 23 -1.70 -7.27 1.43
CA VAL A 23 -1.18 -6.15 2.20
C VAL A 23 -1.72 -6.22 3.62
N ASP A 24 -0.83 -6.23 4.61
CA ASP A 24 -1.16 -6.00 6.01
C ASP A 24 -1.35 -4.49 6.21
N THR A 25 -2.60 -4.05 6.38
CA THR A 25 -2.93 -2.64 6.48
C THR A 25 -2.60 -2.04 7.85
N SER A 26 -2.20 -2.85 8.83
CA SER A 26 -1.73 -2.35 10.14
C SER A 26 -0.47 -1.49 10.05
N TRP A 27 0.27 -1.59 8.95
CA TRP A 27 1.41 -0.73 8.63
C TRP A 27 1.04 0.67 8.13
N LEU A 28 -0.23 0.90 7.77
CA LEU A 28 -0.69 2.23 7.39
C LEU A 28 -0.81 3.13 8.64
N PRO A 29 -0.76 4.46 8.49
CA PRO A 29 -0.96 5.36 9.61
C PRO A 29 -2.36 5.19 10.24
N HIS A 30 -2.41 4.98 11.54
CA HIS A 30 -3.66 4.86 12.30
C HIS A 30 -3.89 6.12 13.14
N SER A 31 -5.12 6.63 13.16
CA SER A 31 -5.48 7.80 13.96
C SER A 31 -5.64 7.51 15.46
N GLY A 32 -5.70 6.23 15.86
CA GLY A 32 -6.01 5.81 17.23
C GLY A 32 -7.44 6.12 17.69
N ILE A 33 -8.28 6.71 16.82
CA ILE A 33 -9.65 7.08 17.16
C ILE A 33 -10.50 5.81 17.20
N ARG A 34 -11.16 5.60 18.33
CA ARG A 34 -12.07 4.46 18.51
C ARG A 34 -13.27 4.56 17.57
N ARG A 35 -13.57 3.48 16.85
CA ARG A 35 -14.69 3.41 15.89
C ARG A 35 -16.05 3.69 16.55
N ASP A 36 -16.27 3.33 17.82
CA ASP A 36 -17.53 3.63 18.53
C ASP A 36 -17.78 5.13 18.77
N LYS A 37 -16.73 5.96 18.71
CA LYS A 37 -16.83 7.42 18.87
C LYS A 37 -17.08 8.17 17.56
N LEU A 38 -17.06 7.47 16.43
CA LEU A 38 -17.26 8.09 15.11
C LEU A 38 -18.75 8.25 14.78
N ALA A 39 -19.08 9.39 14.19
CA ALA A 39 -20.39 9.61 13.60
C ALA A 39 -20.68 8.59 12.48
N MET A 40 -21.96 8.22 12.31
CA MET A 40 -22.35 7.19 11.34
C MET A 40 -21.99 7.56 9.90
N TRP A 41 -22.08 8.84 9.53
CA TRP A 41 -21.70 9.29 8.19
C TRP A 41 -20.21 9.09 7.89
N ILE A 42 -19.33 9.17 8.90
CA ILE A 42 -17.89 8.89 8.75
C ILE A 42 -17.67 7.40 8.55
N LYS A 43 -18.35 6.53 9.30
CA LYS A 43 -18.25 5.07 9.14
C LYS A 43 -18.72 4.61 7.75
N SER A 44 -19.73 5.29 7.21
CA SER A 44 -20.35 5.00 5.92
C SER A 44 -19.53 5.55 4.75
N GLY A 45 -19.15 6.83 4.79
CA GLY A 45 -18.47 7.50 3.67
C GLY A 45 -16.95 7.45 3.72
N GLY A 46 -16.34 7.18 4.88
CA GLY A 46 -14.90 7.12 5.05
C GLY A 46 -14.27 5.90 4.36
N LEU A 47 -12.98 6.00 4.05
CA LEU A 47 -12.20 4.89 3.49
C LEU A 47 -12.23 3.71 4.45
N HIS A 48 -12.66 2.55 3.95
CA HIS A 48 -12.69 1.30 4.68
C HIS A 48 -11.47 0.47 4.28
N LEU A 49 -10.70 0.08 5.30
CA LEU A 49 -9.51 -0.76 5.19
C LEU A 49 -9.76 -1.99 6.05
N ASP A 50 -9.72 -3.17 5.43
CA ASP A 50 -9.68 -4.43 6.15
C ASP A 50 -8.25 -4.71 6.60
N TYR A 51 -8.08 -5.55 7.63
CA TYR A 51 -6.75 -5.87 8.19
C TYR A 51 -5.80 -6.42 7.12
N GLU A 52 -6.34 -7.24 6.21
CA GLU A 52 -5.63 -7.75 5.05
C GLU A 52 -6.38 -7.40 3.79
N MET A 53 -5.68 -6.83 2.82
CA MET A 53 -6.29 -6.41 1.56
C MET A 53 -5.48 -6.91 0.36
N PRO A 54 -6.15 -7.38 -0.70
CA PRO A 54 -5.46 -7.75 -1.93
C PRO A 54 -4.84 -6.51 -2.57
N GLY A 55 -3.62 -6.67 -3.07
CA GLY A 55 -2.90 -5.67 -3.84
C GLY A 55 -2.09 -6.32 -4.95
N ARG A 56 -1.44 -5.47 -5.74
CA ARG A 56 -0.54 -5.87 -6.83
C ARG A 56 0.80 -5.20 -6.61
N GLN A 57 1.83 -5.99 -6.36
CA GLN A 57 3.18 -5.45 -6.28
C GLN A 57 3.67 -5.12 -7.70
N LEU A 58 4.23 -3.93 -7.85
CA LEU A 58 4.74 -3.36 -9.11
C LEU A 58 6.27 -3.32 -9.16
N ALA A 59 6.92 -3.20 -8.01
CA ALA A 59 8.38 -3.19 -7.92
C ALA A 59 8.88 -3.43 -6.48
N TRP A 60 10.16 -3.70 -6.39
CA TRP A 60 11.01 -3.38 -5.24
C TRP A 60 11.88 -2.17 -5.57
N VAL A 61 11.99 -1.22 -4.65
CA VAL A 61 12.89 -0.06 -4.74
C VAL A 61 13.83 -0.06 -3.55
N ARG A 62 15.13 0.11 -3.80
CA ARG A 62 16.16 0.22 -2.78
C ARG A 62 16.31 1.67 -2.37
N ARG A 63 16.17 1.91 -1.07
CA ARG A 63 16.37 3.23 -0.45
C ARG A 63 17.86 3.52 -0.32
N ALA A 64 18.20 4.81 -0.18
CA ALA A 64 19.57 5.25 0.05
C ALA A 64 20.16 4.73 1.38
N ASP A 65 19.31 4.34 2.34
CA ASP A 65 19.71 3.65 3.58
C ASP A 65 20.03 2.15 3.39
N GLY A 66 19.95 1.66 2.16
CA GLY A 66 20.29 0.29 1.77
C GLY A 66 19.13 -0.72 1.87
N SER A 67 18.01 -0.35 2.49
CA SER A 67 16.85 -1.23 2.67
C SER A 67 15.90 -1.19 1.47
N TRP A 68 15.05 -2.21 1.35
CA TRP A 68 14.09 -2.33 0.25
C TRP A 68 12.68 -1.94 0.69
N ILE A 69 11.93 -1.35 -0.24
CA ILE A 69 10.50 -1.09 -0.09
C ILE A 69 9.75 -1.68 -1.29
N ALA A 70 8.59 -2.26 -1.03
CA ALA A 70 7.67 -2.72 -2.06
C ALA A 70 6.82 -1.53 -2.52
N VAL A 71 6.64 -1.42 -3.84
CA VAL A 71 5.65 -0.53 -4.43
C VAL A 71 4.43 -1.37 -4.79
N VAL A 72 3.30 -1.07 -4.17
CA VAL A 72 2.08 -1.88 -4.30
C VAL A 72 0.89 -1.01 -4.67
N GLU A 73 0.12 -1.45 -5.65
CA GLU A 73 -1.18 -0.88 -5.96
C GLU A 73 -2.28 -1.61 -5.19
N LEU A 74 -3.18 -0.87 -4.55
CA LEU A 74 -4.31 -1.40 -3.79
C LEU A 74 -5.56 -0.57 -4.05
N THR A 75 -6.69 -1.25 -4.28
CA THR A 75 -7.99 -0.61 -4.42
C THR A 75 -8.78 -0.72 -3.12
N ALA A 76 -9.18 0.42 -2.58
CA ALA A 76 -9.99 0.51 -1.37
C ALA A 76 -11.33 1.20 -1.67
N ARG A 77 -12.32 1.02 -0.80
CA ARG A 77 -13.67 1.55 -0.97
C ARG A 77 -14.13 2.31 0.26
N SER A 78 -15.14 3.15 0.12
CA SER A 78 -15.85 3.68 1.27
C SER A 78 -16.62 2.57 2.00
N GLY A 79 -16.94 2.77 3.28
CA GLY A 79 -17.69 1.79 4.08
C GLY A 79 -19.07 1.43 3.54
N ASN A 80 -19.68 2.29 2.73
CA ASN A 80 -20.95 2.04 2.02
C ASN A 80 -20.76 1.57 0.57
N HIS A 81 -19.52 1.34 0.14
CA HIS A 81 -19.15 0.89 -1.20
C HIS A 81 -19.57 1.79 -2.37
N GLN A 82 -20.00 3.03 -2.12
CA GLN A 82 -20.37 3.97 -3.18
C GLN A 82 -19.16 4.68 -3.80
N SER A 83 -18.04 4.73 -3.10
CA SER A 83 -16.79 5.34 -3.57
C SER A 83 -15.67 4.30 -3.58
N SER A 84 -14.76 4.44 -4.54
CA SER A 84 -13.54 3.64 -4.63
C SER A 84 -12.36 4.50 -5.02
N LEU A 85 -11.17 4.12 -4.56
CA LEU A 85 -9.91 4.71 -5.01
C LEU A 85 -8.88 3.61 -5.21
N THR A 86 -7.92 3.87 -6.09
CA THR A 86 -6.70 3.08 -6.23
C THR A 86 -5.54 3.90 -5.72
N ALA A 87 -4.79 3.34 -4.78
CA ALA A 87 -3.63 3.98 -4.16
C ALA A 87 -2.37 3.20 -4.47
N THR A 88 -1.26 3.93 -4.62
CA THR A 88 0.08 3.36 -4.62
C THR A 88 0.69 3.48 -3.23
N LEU A 89 1.01 2.35 -2.62
CA LEU A 89 1.58 2.24 -1.29
C LEU A 89 3.07 1.90 -1.39
N TRP A 90 3.86 2.52 -0.51
CA TRP A 90 5.28 2.27 -0.34
C TRP A 90 5.48 1.54 0.99
N LEU A 91 5.63 0.23 0.92
CA LEU A 91 5.50 -0.65 2.06
C LEU A 91 6.83 -1.34 2.40
N PRO A 92 7.16 -1.55 3.69
CA PRO A 92 8.31 -2.38 4.04
C PRO A 92 8.04 -3.85 3.65
N PRO A 93 9.07 -4.69 3.51
CA PRO A 93 8.89 -6.07 3.07
C PRO A 93 7.96 -6.89 3.99
N GLY A 94 7.96 -6.60 5.29
CA GLY A 94 7.10 -7.27 6.27
C GLY A 94 5.62 -6.89 6.21
N ALA A 95 5.24 -5.88 5.42
CA ALA A 95 3.86 -5.45 5.25
C ALA A 95 3.13 -6.15 4.09
N ILE A 96 3.82 -7.03 3.36
CA ILE A 96 3.25 -7.77 2.23
C ILE A 96 3.56 -9.26 2.31
N ARG A 97 2.61 -10.09 1.87
CA ARG A 97 2.78 -11.54 1.73
C ARG A 97 2.27 -12.03 0.36
N THR A 98 2.87 -13.10 -0.15
CA THR A 98 2.46 -13.78 -1.39
C THR A 98 1.63 -15.01 -1.09
#